data_AF-A0A075HBR8-F1
#
_entry.id   AF-A0A075HBR8-F1
#
_cell.length_a   1.000
_cell.length_b   1.000
_cell.length_c   1.000
_cell.angle_alpha   90.00
_cell.angle_beta   90.00
_cell.angle_gamma   90.00
#
_symmetry.space_group_name_H-M   'P 1'
#
loop_
_entity.id
_entity.type
_entity.pdbx_description
1 polymer ?
#
loop_
_entity_poly.entity_id
_entity_poly.type
_entity_poly.pdbx_seq_one_letter_code
_entity_poly.pdbx_strand_id
1 'polypeptide(L)'
;MKPQFPKLSIFATFKTKREQLTGEAIRQRHIISHLAKEDSSTLTTRTAIAQNIAKKNNLLWKNIYSGVFRDLDEILIPLEIVVEAGRLPLKRGPKALQESGIPYYQLTTKGLLVALSIDDFDQKDSVLDEFLSKAEIKEKEFANVVKTLVKVSPKFTYSLFEIYVRAFCEGKLNSLLPFTVSKFQGISDNAFAIQNELLTGFTTLQKSKKFDVLKFFSKFA
;
A
#
# COMPACT_ATOMS: atom_id res chain seq x y z
N MET A 1 1.70 18.30 25.42
CA MET A 1 2.55 17.61 24.43
C MET A 1 1.92 17.83 23.07
N LYS A 2 2.67 18.27 22.04
CA LYS A 2 2.14 18.27 20.66
C LYS A 2 1.72 16.83 20.34
N PRO A 3 0.54 16.57 19.76
CA PRO A 3 0.22 15.22 19.31
C PRO A 3 1.28 14.85 18.28
N GLN A 4 2.12 13.87 18.61
CA GLN A 4 3.06 13.30 17.66
C GLN A 4 2.20 12.57 16.64
N PHE A 5 2.12 13.12 15.42
CA PHE A 5 1.38 12.47 14.34
C PHE A 5 1.89 11.02 14.20
N PRO A 6 0.98 10.05 14.10
CA PRO A 6 1.38 8.65 13.97
C PRO A 6 2.19 8.46 12.69
N LYS A 7 3.17 7.57 12.74
CA LYS A 7 4.06 7.29 11.62
C LYS A 7 3.69 5.95 10.99
N LEU A 8 3.50 5.94 9.68
CA LEU A 8 3.33 4.71 8.93
C LEU A 8 4.68 3.97 8.83
N SER A 9 4.70 2.70 9.22
CA SER A 9 5.92 1.92 9.39
C SER A 9 6.07 0.81 8.34
N ILE A 10 5.28 0.79 7.27
CA ILE A 10 5.27 -0.32 6.30
C ILE A 10 6.62 -0.60 5.60
N PHE A 11 7.53 0.37 5.59
CA PHE A 11 8.90 0.23 5.06
C PHE A 11 9.97 0.23 6.15
N ALA A 12 9.59 0.23 7.43
CA ALA A 12 10.54 0.31 8.53
C ALA A 12 11.35 -0.99 8.64
N THR A 13 12.67 -0.85 8.65
CA THR A 13 13.62 -1.96 8.81
C THR A 13 14.41 -1.83 10.11
N PHE A 14 15.03 -2.92 10.55
CA PHE A 14 15.89 -2.88 11.72
C PHE A 14 17.15 -2.05 11.48
N LYS A 15 17.56 -1.24 12.46
CA LYS A 15 18.79 -0.44 12.38
C LYS A 15 20.04 -1.29 12.10
N THR A 16 20.09 -2.48 12.71
CA THR A 16 21.19 -3.44 12.61
C THR A 16 21.07 -4.40 11.42
N LYS A 17 19.86 -4.56 10.86
CA LYS A 17 19.56 -5.43 9.72
C LYS A 17 18.67 -4.68 8.74
N ARG A 18 19.29 -3.80 7.94
CA ARG A 18 18.58 -2.82 7.08
C ARG A 18 17.72 -3.45 5.99
N GLU A 19 17.94 -4.73 5.69
CA GLU A 19 17.16 -5.51 4.71
C GLU A 19 15.93 -6.20 5.35
N GLN A 20 15.86 -6.28 6.67
CA GLN A 20 14.77 -6.96 7.37
C GLN A 20 13.75 -5.97 7.90
N LEU A 21 12.49 -6.12 7.46
CA LEU A 21 11.35 -5.37 7.96
C LEU A 21 11.13 -5.63 9.45
N THR A 22 10.71 -4.59 10.18
CA THR A 22 10.33 -4.75 11.59
C THR A 22 9.02 -5.55 11.72
N GLY A 23 8.78 -6.12 12.90
CA GLY A 23 7.51 -6.83 13.16
C GLY A 23 6.27 -5.92 13.05
N GLU A 24 6.41 -4.62 13.32
CA GLU A 24 5.36 -3.62 13.10
C GLU A 24 5.11 -3.39 11.60
N ALA A 25 6.17 -3.22 10.81
CA ALA A 25 6.07 -3.07 9.36
C ALA A 25 5.34 -4.26 8.73
N ILE A 26 5.78 -5.49 9.07
CA ILE A 26 5.17 -6.72 8.58
C ILE A 26 3.69 -6.80 8.96
N ARG A 27 3.34 -6.45 10.20
CA ARG A 27 1.96 -6.49 10.68
C ARG A 27 1.07 -5.47 9.97
N GLN A 28 1.52 -4.21 9.84
CA GLN A 28 0.79 -3.18 9.11
C GLN A 28 0.58 -3.55 7.64
N ARG A 29 1.63 -4.06 6.96
CA ARG A 29 1.52 -4.56 5.59
C ARG A 29 0.48 -5.67 5.50
N HIS A 30 0.48 -6.60 6.44
CA HIS A 30 -0.50 -7.69 6.44
C HIS A 30 -1.93 -7.19 6.69
N ILE A 31 -2.14 -6.23 7.59
CA ILE A 31 -3.47 -5.63 7.82
C ILE A 31 -3.97 -4.99 6.53
N ILE A 32 -3.14 -4.14 5.90
CA ILE A 32 -3.49 -3.42 4.68
C ILE A 32 -3.74 -4.39 3.53
N SER A 33 -2.83 -5.33 3.28
CA SER A 33 -3.00 -6.36 2.25
C SER A 33 -4.23 -7.22 2.50
N HIS A 34 -4.53 -7.60 3.75
CA HIS A 34 -5.74 -8.39 4.05
C HIS A 34 -7.02 -7.62 3.74
N LEU A 35 -7.10 -6.35 4.17
CA LEU A 35 -8.24 -5.48 3.90
C LEU A 35 -8.39 -5.14 2.40
N ALA A 36 -7.31 -5.19 1.63
CA ALA A 36 -7.35 -4.99 0.18
C ALA A 36 -7.92 -6.17 -0.61
N LYS A 37 -7.96 -7.37 -0.01
CA LYS A 37 -8.46 -8.59 -0.66
C LYS A 37 -9.86 -8.99 -0.24
N GLU A 38 -10.24 -8.59 0.96
CA GLU A 38 -11.37 -9.17 1.67
C GLU A 38 -12.55 -8.20 1.70
N ASP A 39 -13.62 -8.58 1.01
CA ASP A 39 -14.87 -7.81 0.97
C ASP A 39 -15.85 -8.22 2.08
N SER A 40 -15.61 -9.36 2.75
CA SER A 40 -16.49 -9.86 3.81
C SER A 40 -16.29 -9.11 5.11
N SER A 41 -17.34 -8.40 5.55
CA SER A 41 -17.40 -7.71 6.85
C SER A 41 -17.06 -8.60 8.05
N THR A 42 -17.32 -9.91 7.96
CA THR A 42 -16.97 -10.88 9.03
C THR A 42 -15.48 -11.18 9.12
N LEU A 43 -14.76 -11.04 8.00
CA LEU A 43 -13.33 -11.33 7.88
C LEU A 43 -12.46 -10.06 8.00
N THR A 44 -13.08 -8.88 8.01
CA THR A 44 -12.41 -7.59 8.20
C THR A 44 -12.58 -7.00 9.60
N THR A 45 -12.96 -7.81 10.59
CA THR A 45 -12.94 -7.39 12.02
C THR A 45 -11.53 -7.47 12.60
N ARG A 46 -11.23 -6.71 13.68
CA ARG A 46 -9.91 -6.77 14.36
C ARG A 46 -9.51 -8.22 14.73
N THR A 47 -10.48 -8.99 15.22
CA THR A 47 -10.29 -10.38 15.63
C THR A 47 -10.00 -11.28 14.44
N ALA A 48 -10.76 -11.16 13.34
CA ALA A 48 -10.53 -11.96 12.15
C ALA A 48 -9.17 -11.64 11.50
N ILE A 49 -8.80 -10.36 11.44
CA ILE A 49 -7.47 -9.91 10.96
C ILE A 49 -6.37 -10.53 11.83
N ALA A 50 -6.47 -10.43 13.16
CA ALA A 50 -5.49 -11.01 14.08
C ALA A 50 -5.38 -12.54 13.94
N GLN A 51 -6.50 -13.23 13.76
CA GLN A 51 -6.54 -14.68 13.51
C GLN A 51 -5.86 -15.05 12.19
N ASN A 52 -6.11 -14.28 11.12
CA ASN A 52 -5.50 -14.50 9.82
C ASN A 52 -3.96 -14.36 9.89
N ILE A 53 -3.48 -13.26 10.48
CA ILE A 53 -2.04 -13.02 10.68
C ILE A 53 -1.41 -14.13 11.53
N ALA A 54 -2.09 -14.54 12.60
CA ALA A 54 -1.60 -15.58 13.49
C ALA A 54 -1.49 -16.94 12.80
N LYS A 55 -2.51 -17.30 11.99
CA LYS A 55 -2.50 -18.54 11.20
C LYS A 55 -1.36 -18.55 10.19
N LYS A 56 -1.11 -17.44 9.49
CA LYS A 56 -0.03 -17.33 8.50
C LYS A 56 1.36 -17.47 9.13
N ASN A 57 1.53 -17.03 10.37
CA ASN A 57 2.81 -17.04 11.08
C ASN A 57 2.96 -18.20 12.08
N ASN A 58 2.00 -19.13 12.14
CA ASN A 58 1.96 -20.22 13.12
C ASN A 58 2.08 -19.74 14.59
N LEU A 59 1.32 -18.69 14.94
CA LEU A 59 1.30 -18.06 16.26
C LEU A 59 -0.09 -18.12 16.89
N LEU A 60 -0.18 -17.86 18.20
CA LEU A 60 -1.46 -17.66 18.88
C LEU A 60 -1.98 -16.24 18.63
N TRP A 61 -3.21 -16.10 18.13
CA TRP A 61 -3.81 -14.80 17.80
C TRP A 61 -3.90 -13.84 18.99
N LYS A 62 -4.04 -14.36 20.21
CA LYS A 62 -4.04 -13.57 21.45
C LYS A 62 -2.76 -12.75 21.62
N ASN A 63 -1.63 -13.23 21.09
CA ASN A 63 -0.33 -12.57 21.17
C ASN A 63 -0.18 -11.45 20.12
N ILE A 64 -0.99 -11.47 19.06
CA ILE A 64 -0.94 -10.51 17.95
C ILE A 64 -2.05 -9.47 18.05
N TYR A 65 -3.16 -9.81 18.72
CA TYR A 65 -4.36 -8.97 18.79
C TYR A 65 -4.07 -7.55 19.29
N SER A 66 -3.27 -7.40 20.35
CA SER A 66 -2.90 -6.08 20.87
C SER A 66 -2.09 -5.25 19.86
N GLY A 67 -1.23 -5.90 19.06
CA GLY A 67 -0.50 -5.25 17.97
C GLY A 67 -1.41 -4.83 16.82
N VAL A 68 -2.40 -5.66 16.45
CA VAL A 68 -3.40 -5.31 15.42
C VAL A 68 -4.28 -4.16 15.88
N PHE A 69 -4.73 -4.19 17.14
CA PHE A 69 -5.49 -3.10 17.75
C PHE A 69 -4.71 -1.79 17.70
N ARG A 70 -3.45 -1.80 18.18
CA ARG A 70 -2.58 -0.62 18.17
C ARG A 70 -2.41 -0.08 16.75
N ASP A 71 -2.06 -0.94 15.79
CA ASP A 71 -1.83 -0.49 14.42
C ASP A 71 -3.10 0.10 13.79
N LEU A 72 -4.27 -0.49 14.01
CA LEU A 72 -5.52 0.06 13.49
C LEU A 72 -5.87 1.39 14.15
N ASP A 73 -6.02 1.39 15.48
CA ASP A 73 -6.60 2.49 16.24
C ASP A 73 -5.66 3.68 16.42
N GLU A 74 -4.36 3.42 16.58
CA GLU A 74 -3.37 4.47 16.87
C GLU A 74 -2.63 4.94 15.61
N ILE A 75 -2.65 4.17 14.51
CA ILE A 75 -1.86 4.49 13.30
C ILE A 75 -2.73 4.55 12.04
N LEU A 76 -3.33 3.45 11.60
CA LEU A 76 -3.96 3.35 10.28
C LEU A 76 -5.26 4.16 10.18
N ILE A 77 -6.08 4.19 11.22
CA ILE A 77 -7.31 5.00 11.27
C ILE A 77 -6.96 6.49 11.39
N PRO A 78 -6.08 6.93 12.32
CA PRO A 78 -5.65 8.34 12.38
C PRO A 78 -4.98 8.87 11.11
N LEU A 79 -4.30 8.01 10.34
CA LEU A 79 -3.73 8.37 9.04
C LEU A 79 -4.74 8.30 7.88
N GLU A 80 -5.99 7.95 8.18
CA GLU A 80 -7.08 7.77 7.22
C GLU A 80 -6.73 6.74 6.13
N ILE A 81 -5.92 5.73 6.46
CA ILE A 81 -5.58 4.60 5.58
C ILE A 81 -6.68 3.54 5.65
N VAL A 82 -7.24 3.37 6.86
CA VAL A 82 -8.33 2.45 7.18
C VAL A 82 -9.49 3.23 7.80
N VAL A 83 -10.72 2.82 7.55
CA VAL A 83 -11.92 3.37 8.18
C VAL A 83 -12.82 2.25 8.71
N GLU A 84 -13.57 2.52 9.77
CA GLU A 84 -14.68 1.65 10.19
C GLU A 84 -15.79 1.74 9.12
N ALA A 85 -16.09 0.61 8.48
CA ALA A 85 -17.06 0.52 7.40
C ALA A 85 -18.48 0.20 7.89
N GLY A 86 -18.61 -0.21 9.14
CA GLY A 86 -19.87 -0.54 9.79
C GLY A 86 -19.65 -1.51 10.94
N ARG A 87 -20.76 -2.05 11.47
CA ARG A 87 -20.74 -2.97 12.61
C ARG A 87 -21.63 -4.18 12.39
N LEU A 88 -21.12 -5.35 12.75
CA LEU A 88 -21.85 -6.60 12.73
C LEU A 88 -22.71 -6.74 14.00
N PRO A 89 -23.96 -7.23 13.88
CA PRO A 89 -24.79 -7.47 15.04
C PRO A 89 -24.21 -8.60 15.91
N LEU A 90 -24.17 -8.41 17.23
CA LEU A 90 -23.82 -9.50 18.14
C LEU A 90 -25.02 -10.43 18.32
N LYS A 91 -24.85 -11.70 17.99
CA LYS A 91 -25.91 -12.72 18.13
C LYS A 91 -26.12 -13.17 19.59
N ARG A 92 -25.19 -12.87 20.51
CA ARG A 92 -25.22 -13.27 21.94
C ARG A 92 -24.46 -12.24 22.80
N GLY A 93 -24.85 -12.07 24.07
CA GLY A 93 -24.19 -11.18 25.05
C GLY A 93 -25.12 -10.13 25.69
N PRO A 94 -24.62 -9.23 26.56
CA PRO A 94 -25.40 -8.13 27.15
C PRO A 94 -26.05 -7.22 26.09
N LYS A 95 -27.31 -6.79 26.29
CA LYS A 95 -28.07 -5.96 25.32
C LYS A 95 -27.31 -4.69 24.89
N ALA A 96 -26.66 -4.00 25.83
CA ALA A 96 -25.85 -2.81 25.54
C ALA A 96 -24.68 -3.10 24.56
N LEU A 97 -24.08 -4.29 24.64
CA LEU A 97 -23.04 -4.70 23.69
C LEU A 97 -23.66 -5.11 22.35
N GLN A 98 -24.85 -5.72 22.36
CA GLN A 98 -25.58 -6.06 21.13
C GLN A 98 -25.93 -4.82 20.30
N GLU A 99 -26.30 -3.73 20.96
CA GLU A 99 -26.55 -2.42 20.34
C GLU A 99 -25.28 -1.81 19.74
N SER A 100 -24.11 -2.08 20.34
CA SER A 100 -22.82 -1.52 19.89
C SER A 100 -22.16 -2.27 18.73
N GLY A 101 -22.49 -3.55 18.49
CA GLY A 101 -21.95 -4.39 17.40
C GLY A 101 -20.42 -4.62 17.39
N ILE A 102 -19.94 -5.47 16.48
CA ILE A 102 -18.50 -5.67 16.22
C ILE A 102 -18.08 -4.83 15.01
N PRO A 103 -17.15 -3.87 15.15
CA PRO A 103 -16.69 -3.07 14.02
C PRO A 103 -15.90 -3.90 13.01
N TYR A 104 -16.14 -3.61 11.73
CA TYR A 104 -15.36 -4.12 10.62
C TYR A 104 -14.79 -2.95 9.79
N TYR A 105 -13.70 -3.21 9.09
CA TYR A 105 -12.87 -2.17 8.49
C TYR A 105 -12.75 -2.34 6.98
N GLN A 106 -12.46 -1.24 6.30
CA GLN A 106 -12.11 -1.23 4.89
C GLN A 106 -11.00 -0.21 4.61
N LEU A 107 -10.31 -0.37 3.48
CA LEU A 107 -9.34 0.61 3.02
C LEU A 107 -10.04 1.87 2.49
N THR A 108 -9.44 3.01 2.74
CA THR A 108 -9.78 4.26 2.06
C THR A 108 -9.02 4.35 0.72
N THR A 109 -9.24 5.40 -0.07
CA THR A 109 -8.42 5.71 -1.25
C THR A 109 -6.92 5.84 -0.91
N LYS A 110 -6.57 6.36 0.28
CA LYS A 110 -5.19 6.37 0.79
C LYS A 110 -4.71 4.95 1.08
N GLY A 111 -5.57 4.13 1.67
CA GLY A 111 -5.32 2.71 1.93
C GLY A 111 -5.00 1.91 0.68
N LEU A 112 -5.77 2.10 -0.39
CA LEU A 112 -5.53 1.44 -1.68
C LEU A 112 -4.17 1.85 -2.27
N LEU A 113 -3.84 3.14 -2.24
CA LEU A 113 -2.52 3.63 -2.66
C LEU A 113 -1.38 2.98 -1.87
N VAL A 114 -1.55 2.84 -0.54
CA VAL A 114 -0.56 2.17 0.31
C VAL A 114 -0.48 0.68 -0.02
N ALA A 115 -1.60 0.00 -0.30
CA ALA A 115 -1.60 -1.40 -0.70
C ALA A 115 -0.84 -1.63 -2.02
N LEU A 116 -0.97 -0.72 -3.00
CA LEU A 116 -0.23 -0.77 -4.27
C LEU A 116 1.29 -0.66 -4.09
N SER A 117 1.75 -0.04 -3.00
CA SER A 117 3.16 0.17 -2.67
C SER A 117 3.85 -1.03 -2.01
N ILE A 118 3.09 -2.04 -1.60
CA ILE A 118 3.58 -3.24 -0.90
C ILE A 118 4.06 -4.26 -1.94
N ASP A 119 5.36 -4.58 -1.98
CA ASP A 119 5.97 -5.42 -3.02
C ASP A 119 5.39 -6.85 -3.09
N ASP A 120 5.19 -7.51 -1.95
CA ASP A 120 4.69 -8.88 -1.74
C ASP A 120 3.16 -9.02 -1.77
N PHE A 121 2.45 -8.01 -2.27
CA PHE A 121 1.01 -8.08 -2.50
C PHE A 121 0.69 -8.59 -3.92
N ASP A 122 -0.14 -9.62 -4.01
CA ASP A 122 -0.46 -10.45 -5.19
C ASP A 122 -1.72 -9.99 -5.94
N GLN A 123 -2.70 -9.36 -5.29
CA GLN A 123 -3.95 -8.88 -5.94
C GLN A 123 -3.87 -7.39 -6.33
N LYS A 124 -2.71 -6.95 -6.83
CA LYS A 124 -2.47 -5.54 -7.16
C LYS A 124 -3.35 -5.01 -8.29
N ASP A 125 -3.70 -5.84 -9.27
CA ASP A 125 -4.45 -5.39 -10.45
C ASP A 125 -5.87 -4.94 -10.10
N SER A 126 -6.59 -5.70 -9.25
CA SER A 126 -7.94 -5.32 -8.80
C SER A 126 -7.92 -4.06 -7.94
N VAL A 127 -6.93 -3.95 -7.03
CA VAL A 127 -6.73 -2.75 -6.21
C VAL A 127 -6.37 -1.54 -7.06
N LEU A 128 -5.59 -1.74 -8.13
CA LEU A 128 -5.21 -0.66 -9.06
C LEU A 128 -6.44 -0.15 -9.80
N ASP A 129 -7.28 -1.04 -10.33
CA ASP A 129 -8.52 -0.63 -11.00
C ASP A 129 -9.46 0.09 -10.05
N GLU A 130 -9.59 -0.39 -8.81
CA GLU A 130 -10.39 0.29 -7.79
C GLU A 130 -9.83 1.69 -7.49
N PHE A 131 -8.53 1.80 -7.23
CA PHE A 131 -7.85 3.06 -6.96
C PHE A 131 -8.04 4.06 -8.11
N LEU A 132 -7.83 3.61 -9.35
CA LEU A 132 -7.98 4.44 -10.56
C LEU A 132 -9.42 4.86 -10.85
N SER A 133 -10.41 4.21 -10.24
CA SER A 133 -11.82 4.58 -10.35
C SER A 133 -12.24 5.71 -9.40
N LYS A 134 -11.43 6.04 -8.38
CA LYS A 134 -11.77 7.03 -7.34
C LYS A 134 -11.62 8.47 -7.84
N ALA A 135 -12.54 9.34 -7.42
CA ALA A 135 -12.65 10.73 -7.88
C ALA A 135 -11.46 11.63 -7.45
N GLU A 136 -10.71 11.19 -6.45
CA GLU A 136 -9.53 11.88 -5.91
C GLU A 136 -8.33 11.85 -6.88
N ILE A 137 -8.39 11.02 -7.93
CA ILE A 137 -7.42 11.03 -9.04
C ILE A 137 -7.92 12.01 -10.10
N LYS A 138 -7.46 13.26 -9.97
CA LYS A 138 -7.92 14.38 -10.79
C LYS A 138 -7.51 14.28 -12.26
N GLU A 139 -6.45 13.53 -12.57
CA GLU A 139 -5.82 13.48 -13.88
C GLU A 139 -6.22 12.20 -14.64
N LYS A 140 -7.28 12.26 -15.46
CA LYS A 140 -7.75 11.09 -16.25
C LYS A 140 -6.66 10.56 -17.21
N GLU A 141 -5.84 11.44 -17.75
CA GLU A 141 -4.71 11.07 -18.60
C GLU A 141 -3.69 10.23 -17.83
N PHE A 142 -3.42 10.57 -16.58
CA PHE A 142 -2.54 9.80 -15.70
C PHE A 142 -3.05 8.38 -15.50
N ALA A 143 -4.35 8.20 -15.23
CA ALA A 143 -4.94 6.87 -15.05
C ALA A 143 -4.78 5.99 -16.31
N ASN A 144 -4.98 6.56 -17.50
CA ASN A 144 -4.80 5.82 -18.76
C ASN A 144 -3.32 5.44 -19.02
N VAL A 145 -2.39 6.34 -18.69
CA VAL A 145 -0.95 6.06 -18.79
C VAL A 145 -0.55 4.96 -17.82
N VAL A 146 -1.01 4.99 -16.56
CA VAL A 146 -0.74 3.93 -15.57
C VAL A 146 -1.30 2.58 -16.02
N LYS A 147 -2.52 2.54 -16.58
CA LYS A 147 -3.10 1.30 -17.16
C LYS A 147 -2.30 0.74 -18.34
N THR A 148 -1.64 1.61 -19.10
CA THR A 148 -0.73 1.19 -20.17
C THR A 148 0.58 0.66 -19.58
N LEU A 149 1.18 1.40 -18.64
CA LEU A 149 2.45 1.06 -18.02
C LEU A 149 2.38 -0.26 -17.25
N VAL A 150 1.29 -0.55 -16.52
CA VAL A 150 1.18 -1.80 -15.77
C VAL A 150 1.21 -3.04 -16.68
N LYS A 151 0.68 -2.93 -17.90
CA LYS A 151 0.67 -4.02 -18.90
C LYS A 151 2.06 -4.27 -19.50
N VAL A 152 2.85 -3.21 -19.65
CA VAL A 152 4.16 -3.27 -20.32
C VAL A 152 5.31 -3.49 -19.32
N SER A 153 5.23 -2.85 -18.15
CA SER A 153 6.25 -2.86 -17.12
C SER A 153 5.61 -2.76 -15.72
N PRO A 154 5.00 -3.85 -15.22
CA PRO A 154 4.29 -3.85 -13.94
C PRO A 154 5.22 -3.54 -12.76
N LYS A 155 6.41 -4.12 -12.72
CA LYS A 155 7.41 -3.87 -11.65
C LYS A 155 7.76 -2.38 -11.55
N PHE A 156 7.99 -1.73 -12.69
CA PHE A 156 8.24 -0.29 -12.75
C PHE A 156 7.02 0.52 -12.31
N THR A 157 5.83 0.14 -12.75
CA THR A 157 4.59 0.86 -12.38
C THR A 157 4.36 0.81 -10.87
N TYR A 158 4.56 -0.34 -10.24
CA TYR A 158 4.40 -0.50 -8.80
C TYR A 158 5.52 0.18 -7.99
N SER A 159 6.73 0.32 -8.54
CA SER A 159 7.79 1.08 -7.88
C SER A 159 7.48 2.58 -7.82
N LEU A 160 6.64 3.12 -8.72
CA LEU A 160 6.12 4.49 -8.61
C LEU A 160 5.36 4.68 -7.29
N PHE A 161 4.41 3.78 -7.00
CA PHE A 161 3.62 3.85 -5.77
C PHE A 161 4.50 3.65 -4.54
N GLU A 162 5.49 2.76 -4.61
CA GLU A 162 6.48 2.56 -3.55
C GLU A 162 7.25 3.84 -3.23
N ILE A 163 7.86 4.49 -4.23
CA ILE A 163 8.61 5.74 -4.06
C ILE A 163 7.72 6.81 -3.41
N TYR A 164 6.47 6.93 -3.88
CA TYR A 164 5.55 7.93 -3.36
C TYR A 164 5.16 7.69 -1.90
N VAL A 165 4.74 6.46 -1.56
CA VAL A 165 4.34 6.13 -0.19
C VAL A 165 5.55 6.15 0.74
N ARG A 166 6.73 5.78 0.26
CA ARG A 166 7.99 5.86 1.03
C ARG A 166 8.33 7.30 1.38
N ALA A 167 8.18 8.24 0.45
CA ALA A 167 8.36 9.66 0.71
C ALA A 167 7.39 10.17 1.80
N PHE A 168 6.15 9.67 1.84
CA PHE A 168 5.21 9.94 2.93
C PHE A 168 5.69 9.36 4.27
N CYS A 169 6.09 8.09 4.31
CA CYS A 169 6.63 7.45 5.52
C CYS A 169 7.89 8.15 6.07
N GLU A 170 8.68 8.78 5.19
CA GLU A 170 9.88 9.55 5.53
C GLU A 170 9.59 11.01 5.93
N GLY A 171 8.34 11.47 5.83
CA GLY A 171 7.96 12.85 6.14
C GLY A 171 8.31 13.86 5.05
N LYS A 172 8.67 13.41 3.84
CA LYS A 172 8.86 14.27 2.65
C LYS A 172 7.53 14.70 2.04
N LEU A 173 6.45 13.95 2.30
CA LEU A 173 5.08 14.31 1.95
C LEU A 173 4.21 14.43 3.21
N ASN A 174 3.41 15.49 3.28
CA ASN A 174 2.47 15.72 4.38
C ASN A 174 1.16 14.92 4.25
N SER A 175 0.81 14.51 3.03
CA SER A 175 -0.41 13.73 2.75
C SER A 175 -0.25 12.89 1.50
N LEU A 176 -0.78 11.66 1.56
CA LEU A 176 -0.87 10.73 0.43
C LEU A 176 -1.78 11.25 -0.68
N LEU A 177 -2.84 11.99 -0.35
CA LEU A 177 -3.79 12.54 -1.33
C LEU A 177 -3.87 14.08 -1.29
N PRO A 178 -4.23 14.74 -2.40
CA PRO A 178 -4.42 14.16 -3.73
C PRO A 178 -3.09 13.64 -4.30
N PHE A 179 -3.17 12.55 -5.06
CA PHE A 179 -2.06 11.99 -5.83
C PHE A 179 -1.96 12.74 -7.16
N THR A 180 -0.86 13.46 -7.38
CA THR A 180 -0.69 14.37 -8.53
C THR A 180 0.73 14.27 -9.06
N VAL A 181 0.90 14.47 -10.37
CA VAL A 181 2.23 14.42 -11.01
C VAL A 181 3.20 15.43 -10.40
N SER A 182 2.76 16.65 -10.08
CA SER A 182 3.63 17.68 -9.49
C SER A 182 4.21 17.28 -8.12
N LYS A 183 3.38 16.72 -7.22
CA LYS A 183 3.87 16.19 -5.93
C LYS A 183 4.85 15.04 -6.13
N PHE A 184 4.58 14.18 -7.12
CA PHE A 184 5.43 13.05 -7.45
C PHE A 184 6.80 13.51 -7.98
N GLN A 185 6.83 14.50 -8.88
CA GLN A 185 8.06 15.11 -9.39
C GLN A 185 8.94 15.70 -8.28
N GLY A 186 8.32 16.33 -7.27
CA GLY A 186 9.05 16.93 -6.14
C GLY A 186 9.75 15.93 -5.21
N ILE A 187 9.43 14.64 -5.31
CA ILE A 187 10.00 13.59 -4.44
C ILE A 187 10.81 12.54 -5.19
N SER A 188 10.76 12.54 -6.52
CA SER A 188 11.29 11.44 -7.32
C SER A 188 12.78 11.57 -7.65
N ASP A 189 13.42 12.66 -7.21
CA ASP A 189 14.81 13.00 -7.51
C ASP A 189 15.16 12.74 -9.00
N ASN A 190 16.32 12.15 -9.26
CA ASN A 190 16.79 11.77 -10.60
C ASN A 190 16.28 10.41 -11.08
N ALA A 191 15.45 9.70 -10.31
CA ALA A 191 15.08 8.32 -10.63
C ALA A 191 14.41 8.22 -12.01
N PHE A 192 13.40 9.06 -12.26
CA PHE A 192 12.71 9.10 -13.56
C PHE A 192 13.43 9.87 -14.64
N ALA A 193 14.34 10.78 -14.28
CA ALA A 193 15.14 11.50 -15.27
C ALA A 193 16.02 10.52 -16.07
N ILE A 194 16.71 9.61 -15.37
CA ILE A 194 17.57 8.58 -15.99
C ILE A 194 16.74 7.62 -16.86
N GLN A 195 15.57 7.20 -16.36
CA GLN A 195 14.69 6.28 -17.09
C GLN A 195 14.08 6.95 -18.32
N ASN A 196 13.70 8.22 -18.22
CA ASN A 196 13.20 8.99 -19.35
C ASN A 196 14.28 9.24 -20.40
N GLU A 197 15.51 9.55 -19.98
CA GLU A 197 16.67 9.67 -20.87
C GLU A 197 16.91 8.36 -21.63
N LEU A 198 16.95 7.23 -20.91
CA LEU A 198 17.12 5.90 -21.50
C LEU A 198 16.01 5.57 -22.49
N LEU A 199 14.73 5.78 -22.13
CA LEU A 199 13.60 5.50 -23.00
C LEU A 199 13.62 6.39 -24.25
N THR A 200 13.86 7.69 -24.07
CA THR A 200 13.94 8.64 -25.18
C THR A 200 15.07 8.24 -26.13
N GLY A 201 16.29 8.03 -25.61
CA GLY A 201 17.42 7.55 -26.41
C GLY A 201 17.12 6.23 -27.11
N PHE A 202 16.58 5.25 -26.39
CA PHE A 202 16.26 3.92 -26.92
C PHE A 202 15.23 3.98 -28.05
N THR A 203 14.22 4.85 -27.96
CA THR A 203 13.21 4.98 -29.03
C THR A 203 13.80 5.47 -30.35
N THR A 204 14.85 6.30 -30.32
CA THR A 204 15.54 6.84 -31.51
C THR A 204 16.48 5.82 -32.19
N LEU A 205 16.85 4.74 -31.50
CA LEU A 205 17.76 3.73 -32.05
C LEU A 205 17.15 2.97 -33.25
N GLN A 206 18.03 2.60 -34.18
CA GLN A 206 17.68 1.63 -35.23
C GLN A 206 17.34 0.26 -34.63
N LYS A 207 16.52 -0.52 -35.34
CA LYS A 207 16.00 -1.82 -34.85
C LYS A 207 17.09 -2.80 -34.42
N SER A 208 18.21 -2.87 -35.13
CA SER A 208 19.36 -3.73 -34.79
C SER A 208 19.98 -3.32 -33.45
N LYS A 209 20.24 -2.02 -33.24
CA LYS A 209 20.79 -1.48 -32.00
C LYS A 209 19.85 -1.62 -30.81
N LYS A 210 18.52 -1.51 -31.03
CA LYS A 210 17.52 -1.83 -29.99
C LYS A 210 17.67 -3.27 -29.49
N PHE A 211 17.87 -4.23 -30.39
CA PHE A 211 18.04 -5.64 -30.02
C PHE A 211 19.35 -5.87 -29.25
N ASP A 212 20.46 -5.25 -29.67
CA ASP A 212 21.74 -5.34 -28.97
C ASP A 212 21.63 -4.86 -27.51
N VAL A 213 20.98 -3.72 -27.31
CA VAL A 213 20.75 -3.14 -25.97
C VAL A 213 19.83 -4.05 -25.13
N LEU A 214 18.72 -4.54 -25.69
CA LEU A 214 17.83 -5.48 -24.97
C LEU A 214 18.55 -6.77 -24.58
N LYS A 215 19.37 -7.33 -25.48
CA LYS A 215 20.19 -8.53 -25.22
C LYS A 215 21.25 -8.29 -24.14
N PHE A 216 21.76 -7.07 -24.03
CA PHE A 216 22.65 -6.70 -22.93
C PHE A 216 21.90 -6.66 -21.60
N PHE A 217 20.77 -5.95 -21.53
CA PHE A 217 19.97 -5.84 -20.30
C PHE A 217 19.39 -7.16 -19.82
N SER A 218 19.04 -8.08 -20.73
CA SER A 218 18.52 -9.40 -20.37
C SER A 218 19.53 -10.27 -19.59
N LYS A 219 20.81 -9.88 -19.52
CA LYS A 219 21.82 -10.57 -18.71
C LYS A 219 21.71 -10.29 -17.21
N PHE A 220 20.94 -9.26 -16.83
CA PHE A 220 20.75 -8.82 -15.45
C PHE A 220 19.32 -9.08 -14.95
N ALA A 221 18.46 -9.68 -15.79
CA ALA A 221 17.05 -9.91 -15.52
C ALA A 221 16.80 -11.24 -14.79
#